data_AF-U6M4V3-F1
#
_entry.id   AF-U6M4V3-F1
#
_cell.length_a   1.000
_cell.length_b   1.000
_cell.length_c   1.000
_cell.angle_alpha   90.00
_cell.angle_beta   90.00
_cell.angle_gamma   90.00
#
_symmetry.space_group_name_H-M   'P 1'
#
loop_
_entity.id
_entity.type
_entity.pdbx_description
1 polymer ?
#
loop_
_entity_poly.entity_id
_entity_poly.type
_entity_poly.pdbx_seq_one_letter_code
_entity_poly.pdbx_strand_id
1 'polypeptide(L)'
;MQDLDSSLELGLDWVIRQGYAWPEDKEHCEEYGRMLTADPSKVSIRAKKRGLPQMGTLGAGNHYCEVQVVDEIYDEFAAKIMGLEKGQVCVMVHSGSRGLGHQVATDALVVMEKCMQKNNFFPIDKQLACAPMHSKEINLT
;
A
#
# COMPACT_ATOMS: atom_id res chain seq x y z
N MET A 1 -16.32 -7.21 -8.18
CA MET A 1 -16.04 -5.85 -7.65
C MET A 1 -16.19 -5.82 -6.14
N GLN A 2 -17.25 -6.42 -5.57
CA GLN A 2 -17.42 -6.57 -4.11
C GLN A 2 -16.21 -7.21 -3.40
N ASP A 3 -15.58 -8.23 -3.99
CA ASP A 3 -14.39 -8.84 -3.38
C ASP A 3 -13.19 -7.90 -3.32
N LEU A 4 -12.98 -7.09 -4.37
CA LEU A 4 -11.92 -6.09 -4.38
C LEU A 4 -12.19 -4.99 -3.35
N ASP A 5 -13.44 -4.51 -3.26
CA ASP A 5 -13.81 -3.48 -2.30
C ASP A 5 -13.61 -3.98 -0.86
N SER A 6 -13.99 -5.23 -0.59
CA SER A 6 -13.73 -5.88 0.68
C SER A 6 -12.23 -6.00 0.95
N SER A 7 -11.41 -6.33 -0.05
CA SER A 7 -9.96 -6.40 0.11
C SER A 7 -9.32 -5.04 0.40
N LEU A 8 -9.86 -3.95 -0.17
CA LEU A 8 -9.38 -2.59 0.08
C LEU A 8 -9.73 -2.12 1.50
N GLU A 9 -10.89 -2.50 2.01
CA GLU A 9 -11.37 -2.11 3.35
C GLU A 9 -10.74 -2.94 4.48
N LEU A 10 -10.58 -4.24 4.24
CA LEU A 10 -10.17 -5.21 5.25
C LEU A 10 -8.68 -5.57 5.19
N GLY A 11 -7.98 -5.27 4.10
CA GLY A 11 -6.55 -5.58 3.95
C GLY A 11 -6.24 -7.04 4.25
N LEU A 12 -5.29 -7.28 5.15
CA LEU A 12 -4.86 -8.62 5.54
C LEU A 12 -5.98 -9.47 6.19
N ASP A 13 -6.96 -8.86 6.86
CA ASP A 13 -8.12 -9.60 7.39
C ASP A 13 -8.89 -10.31 6.26
N TRP A 14 -8.98 -9.68 5.07
CA TRP A 14 -9.61 -10.31 3.91
C TRP A 14 -8.76 -11.45 3.37
N VAL A 15 -7.44 -11.27 3.29
CA VAL A 15 -6.48 -12.30 2.84
C VAL A 15 -6.56 -13.54 3.73
N ILE A 16 -6.63 -13.37 5.05
CA ILE A 16 -6.82 -14.46 6.03
C ILE A 16 -8.17 -15.15 5.81
N ARG A 17 -9.26 -14.40 5.63
CA ARG A 17 -10.61 -14.96 5.35
C ARG A 17 -10.66 -15.77 4.06
N GLN A 18 -9.86 -15.42 3.06
CA GLN A 18 -9.74 -16.17 1.81
C GLN A 18 -8.81 -17.39 1.92
N GLY A 19 -8.09 -17.55 3.04
CA GLY A 19 -7.21 -18.69 3.29
C GLY A 19 -5.80 -18.56 2.69
N TYR A 20 -5.34 -17.34 2.39
CA TYR A 20 -4.01 -17.10 1.83
C TYR A 20 -2.93 -16.77 2.87
N ALA A 21 -3.32 -16.57 4.13
CA ALA A 21 -2.43 -16.18 5.23
C ALA A 21 -2.93 -16.81 6.56
N TRP A 22 -2.05 -16.88 7.55
CA TRP A 22 -2.39 -17.33 8.89
C TRP A 22 -2.86 -16.17 9.77
N PRO A 23 -3.69 -16.43 10.80
CA PRO A 23 -4.14 -15.39 11.72
C PRO A 23 -3.02 -14.60 12.39
N GLU A 24 -1.87 -15.22 12.65
CA GLU A 24 -0.71 -14.65 13.32
C GLU A 24 0.10 -13.71 12.41
N ASP A 25 -0.03 -13.81 11.08
CA ASP A 25 0.72 -12.99 10.12
C ASP A 25 0.43 -11.50 10.31
N LYS A 26 -0.79 -11.16 10.74
CA LYS A 26 -1.19 -9.76 10.98
C LYS A 26 -0.43 -9.12 12.14
N GLU A 27 -0.01 -9.89 13.13
CA GLU A 27 0.74 -9.35 14.28
C GLU A 27 2.17 -8.93 13.88
N HIS A 28 2.61 -9.37 12.69
CA HIS A 28 3.92 -9.10 12.12
C HIS A 28 3.87 -8.12 10.94
N CYS A 29 2.71 -7.49 10.71
CA CYS A 29 2.51 -6.47 9.69
C CYS A 29 2.32 -5.09 10.33
N GLU A 30 2.89 -4.06 9.72
CA GLU A 30 2.58 -2.67 10.05
C GLU A 30 1.06 -2.43 9.94
N GLU A 31 0.48 -1.69 10.90
CA GLU A 31 -0.97 -1.45 11.01
C GLU A 31 -1.82 -2.73 10.97
N TYR A 32 -1.27 -3.87 11.42
CA TYR A 32 -1.91 -5.19 11.28
C TYR A 32 -2.32 -5.55 9.85
N GLY A 33 -1.64 -4.97 8.85
CA GLY A 33 -1.94 -5.13 7.44
C GLY A 33 -3.24 -4.45 6.98
N ARG A 34 -3.76 -3.47 7.75
CA ARG A 34 -5.02 -2.79 7.45
C ARG A 34 -5.12 -1.40 8.09
N MET A 35 -5.38 -0.38 7.28
CA MET A 35 -5.80 0.94 7.78
C MET A 35 -7.31 1.01 7.98
N LEU A 36 -7.78 1.33 9.20
CA LEU A 36 -9.21 1.41 9.52
C LEU A 36 -9.97 2.53 8.79
N THR A 37 -9.25 3.52 8.28
CA THR A 37 -9.81 4.67 7.55
C THR A 37 -9.97 4.43 6.05
N ALA A 38 -9.64 3.23 5.55
CA ALA A 38 -9.76 2.91 4.14
C ALA A 38 -11.24 2.90 3.69
N ASP A 39 -11.56 3.70 2.66
CA ASP A 39 -12.90 3.78 2.08
C ASP A 39 -12.88 3.41 0.59
N PRO A 40 -13.33 2.20 0.21
CA PRO A 40 -13.37 1.77 -1.19
C PRO A 40 -14.25 2.64 -2.09
N SER A 41 -15.17 3.43 -1.53
CA SER A 41 -16.05 4.33 -2.31
C SER A 41 -15.29 5.51 -2.91
N LYS A 42 -14.15 5.88 -2.33
CA LYS A 42 -13.27 6.95 -2.83
C LYS A 42 -12.33 6.49 -3.94
N VAL A 43 -12.15 5.18 -4.10
CA VAL A 43 -11.32 4.61 -5.14
C VAL A 43 -12.09 4.58 -6.47
N SER A 44 -11.57 5.27 -7.48
CA SER A 44 -12.24 5.37 -8.78
C SER A 44 -12.42 4.00 -9.45
N ILE A 45 -13.50 3.86 -10.25
CA ILE A 45 -13.74 2.65 -11.06
C ILE A 45 -12.54 2.35 -11.97
N ARG A 46 -11.86 3.41 -12.47
CA ARG A 46 -10.66 3.28 -13.29
C ARG A 46 -9.52 2.63 -12.50
N ALA A 47 -9.26 3.08 -11.28
CA ALA A 47 -8.23 2.50 -10.41
C ALA A 47 -8.52 1.02 -10.10
N LYS A 48 -9.79 0.71 -9.76
CA LYS A 48 -10.23 -0.67 -9.51
C LYS A 48 -10.05 -1.58 -10.73
N LYS A 49 -10.45 -1.11 -11.93
CA LYS A 49 -10.28 -1.87 -13.18
C LYS A 49 -8.81 -2.11 -13.54
N ARG A 50 -7.91 -1.17 -13.24
CA ARG A 50 -6.47 -1.35 -13.44
C ARG A 50 -5.84 -2.30 -12.44
N GLY A 51 -6.27 -2.22 -11.17
CA GLY A 51 -5.71 -2.98 -10.05
C GLY A 51 -6.13 -4.44 -10.02
N LEU A 52 -7.41 -4.72 -10.26
CA LEU A 52 -7.99 -6.07 -10.13
C LEU A 52 -7.19 -7.17 -10.84
N PRO A 53 -6.83 -7.06 -12.13
CA PRO A 53 -6.08 -8.12 -12.82
C PRO A 53 -4.62 -8.26 -12.35
N GLN A 54 -4.12 -7.34 -11.52
CA GLN A 54 -2.74 -7.32 -11.04
C GLN A 54 -2.61 -7.81 -9.59
N MET A 55 -3.72 -8.11 -8.92
CA MET A 55 -3.72 -8.63 -7.56
C MET A 55 -2.95 -9.96 -7.50
N GLY A 56 -2.05 -10.11 -6.52
CA GLY A 56 -1.19 -11.28 -6.39
C GLY A 56 -0.01 -11.34 -7.39
N THR A 57 0.30 -10.26 -8.08
CA THR A 57 1.49 -10.17 -8.96
C THR A 57 2.60 -9.32 -8.35
N LEU A 58 3.87 -9.62 -8.67
CA LEU A 58 5.00 -8.80 -8.23
C LEU A 58 5.02 -7.43 -8.92
N GLY A 59 4.90 -7.43 -10.25
CA GLY A 59 5.03 -6.23 -11.05
C GLY A 59 6.31 -6.11 -11.85
N ALA A 60 6.67 -4.85 -12.14
CA ALA A 60 7.86 -4.47 -12.88
C ALA A 60 8.56 -3.30 -12.16
N GLY A 61 9.76 -2.93 -12.60
CA GLY A 61 10.59 -1.94 -11.91
C GLY A 61 11.44 -2.61 -10.84
N ASN A 62 11.53 -1.99 -9.67
CA ASN A 62 12.25 -2.50 -8.50
C ASN A 62 11.42 -3.50 -7.66
N HIS A 63 10.46 -4.20 -8.27
CA HIS A 63 9.64 -5.21 -7.59
C HIS A 63 10.23 -6.61 -7.81
N TYR A 64 10.43 -7.37 -6.74
CA TYR A 64 11.10 -8.67 -6.78
C TYR A 64 10.64 -9.58 -5.63
N CYS A 65 10.91 -10.88 -5.79
CA CYS A 65 10.84 -11.88 -4.73
C CYS A 65 12.17 -12.63 -4.74
N GLU A 66 12.92 -12.53 -3.66
CA GLU A 66 14.27 -13.08 -3.56
C GLU A 66 14.37 -14.07 -2.42
N VAL A 67 15.03 -15.20 -2.68
CA VAL A 67 15.48 -16.12 -1.64
C VAL A 67 16.88 -15.69 -1.25
N GLN A 68 17.06 -15.35 0.01
CA GLN A 68 18.28 -14.76 0.55
C GLN A 68 18.82 -15.61 1.69
N VAL A 69 20.10 -15.44 2.01
CA VAL A 69 20.75 -16.06 3.16
C VAL A 69 21.28 -14.97 4.07
N VAL A 70 21.03 -15.10 5.37
CA VAL A 70 21.56 -14.17 6.38
C VAL A 70 23.08 -14.40 6.51
N ASP A 71 23.87 -13.53 5.88
CA ASP A 71 25.34 -13.69 5.85
C ASP A 71 26.02 -13.17 7.13
N GLU A 72 25.56 -12.03 7.65
CA GLU A 72 26.15 -11.37 8.81
C GLU A 72 25.07 -10.87 9.79
N ILE A 73 25.36 -10.99 11.09
CA ILE A 73 24.53 -10.46 12.18
C ILE A 73 25.32 -9.36 12.88
N TYR A 74 24.79 -8.14 12.88
CA TYR A 74 25.42 -6.98 13.52
C TYR A 74 24.95 -6.77 14.97
N ASP A 75 23.71 -7.17 15.28
CA ASP A 75 23.12 -7.11 16.62
C ASP A 75 22.47 -8.46 16.94
N GLU A 76 23.12 -9.23 17.81
CA GLU A 76 22.66 -10.57 18.20
C GLU A 76 21.35 -10.55 18.98
N PHE A 77 21.11 -9.50 19.79
CA PHE A 77 19.91 -9.40 20.61
C PHE A 77 18.69 -9.11 19.74
N ALA A 78 18.80 -8.13 18.85
CA ALA A 78 17.74 -7.78 17.92
C ALA A 78 17.45 -8.93 16.93
N ALA A 79 18.49 -9.56 16.38
CA ALA A 79 18.35 -10.72 15.48
C ALA A 79 17.59 -11.87 16.14
N LYS A 80 17.92 -12.20 17.40
CA LYS A 80 17.23 -13.25 18.15
C LYS A 80 15.75 -12.95 18.37
N ILE A 81 15.39 -11.70 18.66
CA ILE A 81 13.99 -11.28 18.80
C ILE A 81 13.25 -11.38 17.45
N MET A 82 13.91 -11.04 16.35
CA MET A 82 13.35 -11.14 15.00
C MET A 82 13.33 -12.58 14.44
N GLY A 83 13.91 -13.56 15.15
CA GLY A 83 14.02 -14.94 14.68
C GLY A 83 15.02 -15.12 13.53
N LEU A 84 16.08 -14.32 13.52
CA LEU A 84 17.14 -14.34 12.51
C LEU A 84 18.44 -15.00 13.02
N GLU A 85 19.01 -15.90 12.23
CA GLU A 85 20.25 -16.61 12.51
C GLU A 85 21.21 -16.58 11.30
N LYS A 86 22.53 -16.56 11.54
CA LYS A 86 23.51 -16.62 10.45
C LYS A 86 23.39 -17.94 9.67
N GLY A 87 23.31 -17.84 8.35
CA GLY A 87 23.09 -18.96 7.44
C GLY A 87 21.61 -19.30 7.21
N GLN A 88 20.67 -18.63 7.88
CA GLN A 88 19.23 -18.85 7.68
C GLN A 88 18.80 -18.40 6.28
N VAL A 89 17.94 -19.21 5.66
CA VAL A 89 17.27 -18.85 4.40
C VAL A 89 16.03 -18.03 4.70
N CYS A 90 15.91 -16.87 4.05
CA CYS A 90 14.77 -15.96 4.15
C CYS A 90 14.19 -15.68 2.77
N VAL A 91 12.94 -15.22 2.73
CA VAL A 91 12.29 -14.73 1.51
C VAL A 91 11.98 -13.26 1.69
N MET A 92 12.45 -12.42 0.76
CA MET A 92 12.14 -10.99 0.72
C MET A 92 11.20 -10.72 -0.46
N VAL A 93 10.03 -10.15 -0.17
CA VAL A 93 9.06 -9.72 -1.18
C VAL A 93 8.99 -8.20 -1.21
N HIS A 94 9.39 -7.61 -2.33
CA HIS A 94 9.27 -6.18 -2.58
C HIS A 94 8.19 -5.93 -3.65
N SER A 95 7.02 -5.47 -3.23
CA SER A 95 5.89 -5.13 -4.11
C SER A 95 5.06 -4.00 -3.50
N GLY A 96 3.97 -3.60 -4.18
CA GLY A 96 3.07 -2.56 -3.70
C GLY A 96 1.67 -2.68 -4.29
N SER A 97 0.91 -1.58 -4.24
CA SER A 97 -0.50 -1.48 -4.66
C SER A 97 -0.73 -1.56 -6.18
N ARG A 98 0.30 -1.90 -6.95
CA ARG A 98 0.26 -2.07 -8.41
C ARG A 98 -0.34 -0.84 -9.11
N GLY A 99 -1.04 -1.05 -10.22
CA GLY A 99 -1.69 0.01 -10.98
C GLY A 99 -2.85 0.69 -10.23
N LEU A 100 -3.33 0.12 -9.12
CA LEU A 100 -4.41 0.70 -8.32
C LEU A 100 -3.92 1.98 -7.63
N GLY A 101 -2.88 1.88 -6.79
CA GLY A 101 -2.38 3.03 -6.03
C GLY A 101 -1.81 4.12 -6.94
N HIS A 102 -1.15 3.75 -8.04
CA HIS A 102 -0.70 4.72 -9.04
C HIS A 102 -1.87 5.53 -9.64
N GLN A 103 -3.00 4.87 -9.94
CA GLN A 103 -4.18 5.56 -10.45
C GLN A 103 -4.84 6.41 -9.36
N VAL A 104 -4.93 5.94 -8.12
CA VAL A 104 -5.45 6.73 -6.98
C VAL A 104 -4.62 8.00 -6.78
N ALA A 105 -3.29 7.90 -6.79
CA ALA A 105 -2.40 9.06 -6.68
C ALA A 105 -2.62 10.04 -7.85
N THR A 106 -2.75 9.54 -9.08
CA THR A 106 -3.03 10.38 -10.26
C THR A 106 -4.37 11.09 -10.13
N ASP A 107 -5.40 10.39 -9.69
CA ASP A 107 -6.75 10.95 -9.52
C ASP A 107 -6.75 12.02 -8.41
N ALA A 108 -6.05 11.77 -7.29
CA ALA A 108 -5.91 12.71 -6.18
C ALA A 108 -5.14 13.98 -6.58
N LEU A 109 -4.05 13.86 -7.36
CA LEU A 109 -3.29 15.02 -7.84
C LEU A 109 -4.17 15.98 -8.67
N VAL A 110 -5.02 15.45 -9.56
CA VAL A 110 -5.95 16.27 -10.35
C VAL A 110 -6.96 17.03 -9.47
N VAL A 111 -7.42 16.39 -8.39
CA VAL A 111 -8.33 17.01 -7.41
C VAL A 111 -7.61 18.11 -6.62
N MET A 112 -6.38 17.84 -6.16
CA MET A 112 -5.56 18.80 -5.42
C MET A 112 -5.21 20.02 -6.28
N GLU A 113 -4.79 19.83 -7.54
CA GLU A 113 -4.51 20.94 -8.47
C GLU A 113 -5.70 21.88 -8.65
N LYS A 114 -6.92 21.33 -8.78
CA LYS A 114 -8.15 22.13 -8.86
C LYS A 114 -8.42 22.88 -7.56
N CYS A 115 -8.19 22.24 -6.42
CA CYS A 115 -8.34 22.87 -5.10
C CYS A 115 -7.38 24.06 -4.94
N MET A 116 -6.13 23.90 -5.35
CA MET A 116 -5.10 24.94 -5.26
C MET A 116 -5.44 26.14 -6.15
N GLN A 117 -5.88 25.90 -7.39
CA GLN A 117 -6.32 26.96 -8.30
C GLN A 117 -7.48 27.76 -7.71
N LYS A 118 -8.48 27.08 -7.12
CA LYS A 118 -9.63 27.71 -6.48
C LYS A 118 -9.25 28.56 -5.27
N ASN A 119 -8.21 28.17 -4.53
CA ASN A 119 -7.72 28.87 -3.33
C ASN A 119 -6.56 29.84 -3.60
N ASN A 120 -6.21 30.09 -4.87
CA ASN A 120 -5.06 30.92 -5.26
C ASN A 120 -3.74 30.52 -4.57
N PHE A 121 -3.54 29.21 -4.36
CA PHE A 121 -2.30 28.66 -3.82
C PHE A 121 -1.40 28.17 -4.96
N PHE A 122 -0.18 28.70 -5.04
CA PHE A 122 0.76 28.39 -6.11
C PHE A 122 2.11 27.97 -5.51
N PRO A 123 2.40 26.66 -5.43
CA PRO A 123 3.67 26.17 -4.91
C PRO A 123 4.80 26.51 -5.89
N ILE A 124 6.03 26.47 -5.38
CA ILE A 124 7.24 26.67 -6.18
C ILE A 124 7.38 25.59 -7.27
N ASP A 125 6.90 24.37 -6.99
CA ASP A 125 6.85 23.25 -7.93
C ASP A 125 5.42 22.68 -8.01
N LYS A 126 4.95 22.40 -9.22
CA LYS A 126 3.65 21.76 -9.46
C LYS A 126 3.56 20.34 -8.88
N GLN A 127 4.69 19.65 -8.74
CA GLN A 127 4.77 18.33 -8.12
C GLN A 127 4.43 18.36 -6.63
N LEU A 128 4.41 19.54 -6.00
CA LEU A 128 3.97 19.75 -4.62
C LEU A 128 2.46 20.06 -4.54
N ALA A 129 1.67 19.45 -5.42
CA ALA A 129 0.22 19.60 -5.38
C ALA A 129 -0.33 19.08 -4.04
N CYS A 130 -1.16 19.88 -3.37
CA CYS A 130 -1.68 19.58 -2.05
C CYS A 130 -3.06 20.22 -1.84
N ALA A 131 -3.76 19.77 -0.80
CA ALA A 131 -5.00 20.38 -0.35
C ALA A 131 -5.02 20.47 1.18
N PRO A 132 -5.74 21.44 1.78
CA PRO A 132 -5.92 21.47 3.23
C PRO A 132 -6.60 20.20 3.72
N MET A 133 -6.12 19.64 4.83
CA MET A 133 -6.54 18.33 5.37
C MET A 133 -8.06 18.19 5.55
N HIS A 134 -8.76 19.28 5.87
CA HIS A 134 -10.22 19.32 6.10
C HIS A 134 -11.02 19.85 4.91
N SER A 135 -10.43 19.91 3.72
CA SER A 135 -11.12 20.37 2.51
C SER A 135 -12.15 19.34 2.04
N LYS A 136 -13.16 19.80 1.29
CA LYS A 136 -14.17 18.89 0.71
C LYS A 136 -13.53 17.96 -0.32
N GLU A 137 -12.49 18.45 -0.98
CA GLU A 137 -11.72 17.80 -2.01
C GLU A 137 -10.96 16.57 -1.49
N ILE A 138 -10.43 16.61 -0.26
CA ILE A 138 -9.83 15.44 0.41
C ILE A 138 -10.88 14.43 0.87
N ASN A 139 -12.05 14.89 1.30
CA ASN A 139 -13.16 13.99 1.65
C ASN A 139 -13.77 13.25 0.44
N LEU A 140 -13.29 13.51 -0.79
CA LEU A 140 -13.73 12.88 -2.03
C LEU A 140 -12.71 11.87 -2.59
N THR A 141 -11.52 11.78 -2.00
CA THR A 141 -10.41 10.88 -2.36
C THR A 141 -10.09 9.93 -1.22
#